data_AF-A0A0U9HED2-F1
#
_entry.id   AF-A0A0U9HED2-F1
#
_cell.length_a   1.000
_cell.length_b   1.000
_cell.length_c   1.000
_cell.angle_alpha   90.00
_cell.angle_beta   90.00
_cell.angle_gamma   90.00
#
_symmetry.space_group_name_H-M   'P 1'
#
loop_
_entity.id
_entity.type
_entity.pdbx_description
1 polymer ?
#
loop_
_entity_poly.entity_id
_entity_poly.type
_entity_poly.pdbx_seq_one_letter_code
_entity_poly.pdbx_strand_id
1 'polypeptide(L)'
;MFRKFLKRLPKEDGKSIMDWEEYYMEKSQHMWEAEEKELLEELVSPVPELFRDIARHKIASKIGEIALKREMSAINQEVLIEGYILATPKRDHKFLRKKLKEKNIQVTPYEHLFIMAKEDYTPDWEKRMEDNNKKKSEH
;
A
#
# COMPACT_ATOMS: atom_id res chain seq x y z
N MET A 1 -1.36 10.96 -17.70
CA MET A 1 0.12 10.91 -17.79
C MET A 1 0.82 11.68 -16.67
N PHE A 2 0.35 12.88 -16.26
CA PHE A 2 0.94 13.64 -15.14
C PHE A 2 1.04 12.92 -13.79
N ARG A 3 0.03 12.14 -13.38
CA ARG A 3 0.08 11.37 -12.11
C ARG A 3 1.23 10.35 -12.03
N LYS A 4 1.64 9.77 -13.16
CA LYS A 4 2.77 8.80 -13.21
C LYS A 4 4.12 9.50 -13.01
N PHE A 5 4.20 10.77 -13.40
CA PHE A 5 5.38 11.62 -13.20
C PHE A 5 5.56 12.02 -11.73
N LEU A 6 4.48 12.42 -11.03
CA LEU A 6 4.52 12.78 -9.61
C LEU A 6 5.04 11.66 -8.70
N LYS A 7 4.79 10.40 -9.05
CA LYS A 7 5.29 9.24 -8.29
C LYS A 7 6.80 9.03 -8.40
N ARG A 8 7.42 9.56 -9.46
CA ARG A 8 8.86 9.47 -9.75
C ARG A 8 9.64 10.67 -9.21
N LEU A 9 8.94 11.69 -8.69
CA LEU A 9 9.62 12.81 -8.04
C LEU A 9 10.21 12.34 -6.71
N PRO A 10 11.47 12.69 -6.42
CA PRO A 10 12.06 12.48 -5.11
C PRO A 10 11.22 13.10 -4.00
N LYS A 11 11.06 12.38 -2.88
CA LYS A 11 10.58 12.97 -1.63
C LYS A 11 11.73 13.71 -0.92
N GLU A 12 11.47 14.18 0.30
CA GLU A 12 12.45 14.90 1.13
C GLU A 12 13.76 14.10 1.35
N ASP A 13 13.69 12.78 1.29
CA ASP A 13 14.79 11.84 1.42
C ASP A 13 15.53 11.52 0.10
N GLY A 14 15.14 12.16 -1.01
CA GLY A 14 15.73 11.92 -2.32
C GLY A 14 15.20 10.69 -3.06
N LYS A 15 14.32 9.89 -2.45
CA LYS A 15 13.75 8.67 -3.06
C LYS A 15 12.31 8.90 -3.50
N SER A 16 11.95 8.36 -4.66
CA SER A 16 10.58 8.39 -5.16
C SER A 16 9.71 7.32 -4.48
N ILE A 17 8.40 7.35 -4.71
CA ILE A 17 7.50 6.29 -4.21
C ILE A 17 7.90 4.93 -4.80
N MET A 18 8.30 4.91 -6.09
CA MET A 18 8.70 3.68 -6.76
C MET A 18 10.02 3.12 -6.20
N ASP A 19 10.96 3.98 -5.83
CA ASP A 19 12.25 3.53 -5.26
C ASP A 19 12.05 2.87 -3.89
N TRP A 20 11.11 3.40 -3.09
CA TRP A 20 10.69 2.76 -1.85
C TRP A 20 9.92 1.47 -2.11
N GLU A 21 9.06 1.45 -3.14
CA GLU A 21 8.33 0.26 -3.50
C GLU A 21 9.29 -0.91 -3.82
N GLU A 22 10.29 -0.64 -4.67
CA GLU A 22 11.34 -1.60 -5.04
C GLU A 22 12.19 -2.03 -3.83
N TYR A 23 12.62 -1.07 -3.00
CA TYR A 23 13.40 -1.36 -1.80
C TYR A 23 12.73 -2.39 -0.88
N TYR A 24 11.43 -2.23 -0.61
CA TYR A 24 10.71 -3.16 0.26
C TYR A 24 10.45 -4.51 -0.42
N MET A 25 10.29 -4.54 -1.76
CA MET A 25 10.19 -5.78 -2.51
C MET A 25 11.47 -6.60 -2.38
N GLU A 26 12.62 -6.00 -2.70
CA GLU A 26 13.93 -6.66 -2.62
C GLU A 26 14.22 -7.14 -1.19
N LYS A 27 13.97 -6.30 -0.18
CA LYS A 27 14.29 -6.62 1.21
C LYS A 27 13.36 -7.65 1.82
N SER A 28 12.13 -7.79 1.35
CA SER A 28 11.16 -8.75 1.90
C SER A 28 11.00 -10.02 1.06
N GLN A 29 11.62 -10.12 -0.12
CA GLN A 29 11.42 -11.26 -1.05
C GLN A 29 11.62 -12.63 -0.39
N HIS A 30 12.61 -12.75 0.49
CA HIS A 30 12.95 -13.99 1.19
C HIS A 30 11.95 -14.38 2.30
N MET A 31 11.05 -13.47 2.68
CA MET A 31 10.05 -13.68 3.72
C MET A 31 8.75 -14.30 3.19
N TRP A 32 8.59 -14.39 1.86
CA TRP A 32 7.38 -14.87 1.22
C TRP A 32 7.41 -16.39 1.00
N GLU A 33 6.55 -17.10 1.71
CA GLU A 33 6.27 -18.52 1.49
C GLU A 33 5.26 -18.74 0.34
N ALA A 34 5.06 -19.99 -0.04
CA ALA A 34 4.22 -20.35 -1.18
C ALA A 34 2.75 -19.97 -0.95
N GLU A 35 2.26 -20.22 0.27
CA GLU A 35 0.88 -20.00 0.69
C GLU A 35 0.50 -18.51 0.62
N GLU A 36 1.36 -17.61 1.10
CA GLU A 36 1.13 -16.16 1.05
C GLU A 36 1.24 -15.61 -0.37
N LYS A 37 2.12 -16.16 -1.21
CA LYS A 37 2.18 -15.80 -2.64
C LYS A 37 0.87 -16.15 -3.34
N GLU A 38 0.36 -17.36 -3.09
CA GLU A 38 -0.89 -17.82 -3.67
C GLU A 38 -2.07 -16.97 -3.18
N LEU A 39 -2.15 -16.70 -1.87
CA LEU A 39 -3.17 -15.83 -1.31
C LEU A 39 -3.12 -14.43 -1.93
N LEU A 40 -1.93 -13.85 -2.12
CA LEU A 40 -1.80 -12.55 -2.77
C LEU A 40 -2.37 -12.57 -4.20
N GLU A 41 -2.03 -13.59 -5.01
CA GLU A 41 -2.55 -13.73 -6.38
C GLU A 41 -4.08 -13.83 -6.40
N GLU A 42 -4.66 -14.59 -5.48
CA GLU A 42 -6.10 -14.68 -5.35
C GLU A 42 -6.74 -13.33 -4.99
N LEU A 43 -6.14 -12.59 -4.04
CA LEU A 43 -6.68 -11.30 -3.60
C LEU A 43 -6.59 -10.22 -4.69
N VAL A 44 -5.60 -10.30 -5.58
CA VAL A 44 -5.50 -9.39 -6.73
C VAL A 44 -6.27 -9.88 -7.96
N SER A 45 -6.80 -11.10 -7.96
CA SER A 45 -7.55 -11.68 -9.08
C SER A 45 -8.71 -10.82 -9.60
N PRO A 46 -9.48 -10.08 -8.75
CA PRO A 46 -10.55 -9.20 -9.21
C PRO A 46 -10.06 -7.94 -9.94
N VAL A 47 -8.77 -7.60 -9.84
CA VAL A 47 -8.17 -6.47 -10.55
C VAL A 47 -8.12 -6.80 -12.05
N PRO A 48 -8.53 -5.89 -12.94
CA PRO A 48 -8.40 -6.10 -14.39
C PRO A 48 -6.95 -6.41 -14.76
N GLU A 49 -6.76 -7.35 -15.67
CA GLU A 49 -5.45 -7.92 -16.01
C GLU A 49 -4.39 -6.86 -16.34
N LEU A 50 -4.77 -5.84 -17.12
CA LEU A 50 -3.90 -4.72 -17.49
C LEU A 50 -3.30 -3.96 -16.28
N PHE A 51 -3.92 -4.04 -15.11
CA PHE A 51 -3.50 -3.35 -13.89
C PHE A 51 -3.04 -4.30 -12.78
N ARG A 52 -3.18 -5.61 -12.97
CA ARG A 52 -2.98 -6.59 -11.89
C ARG A 52 -1.54 -6.60 -11.39
N ASP A 53 -0.56 -6.57 -12.29
CA ASP A 53 0.86 -6.56 -11.92
C ASP A 53 1.23 -5.31 -11.11
N ILE A 54 0.68 -4.15 -11.49
CA ILE A 54 0.91 -2.88 -10.80
C ILE A 54 0.27 -2.91 -9.40
N ALA A 55 -0.96 -3.43 -9.29
CA ALA A 55 -1.64 -3.58 -8.01
C ALA A 55 -0.88 -4.55 -7.10
N ARG A 56 -0.49 -5.72 -7.63
CA ARG A 56 0.29 -6.73 -6.92
C ARG A 56 1.60 -6.18 -6.40
N HIS A 57 2.39 -5.51 -7.23
CA HIS A 57 3.66 -4.91 -6.81
C HIS A 57 3.45 -3.90 -5.67
N LYS A 58 2.46 -3.00 -5.80
CA LYS A 58 2.15 -2.01 -4.76
C LYS A 58 1.73 -2.68 -3.43
N ILE A 59 0.89 -3.71 -3.50
CA ILE A 59 0.42 -4.45 -2.33
C ILE A 59 1.57 -5.22 -1.69
N ALA A 60 2.31 -6.00 -2.47
CA ALA A 60 3.46 -6.80 -2.01
C ALA A 60 4.51 -5.92 -1.33
N SER A 61 4.82 -4.77 -1.92
CA SER A 61 5.76 -3.81 -1.36
C SER A 61 5.28 -3.25 -0.01
N LYS A 62 3.98 -2.92 0.11
CA LYS A 62 3.38 -2.46 1.37
C LYS A 62 3.45 -3.54 2.46
N ILE A 63 3.19 -4.80 2.10
CA ILE A 63 3.29 -5.94 3.01
C ILE A 63 4.74 -6.08 3.50
N GLY A 64 5.71 -6.03 2.57
CA GLY A 64 7.13 -6.05 2.89
C GLY A 64 7.55 -4.92 3.82
N GLU A 65 7.08 -3.70 3.56
CA GLU A 65 7.31 -2.55 4.44
C GLU A 65 6.83 -2.80 5.87
N ILE A 66 5.60 -3.31 6.05
CA ILE A 66 5.03 -3.55 7.37
C ILE A 66 5.80 -4.67 8.08
N ALA A 67 6.08 -5.76 7.37
CA ALA A 67 6.79 -6.91 7.92
C ALA A 67 8.20 -6.55 8.38
N LEU A 68 8.94 -5.77 7.57
CA LEU A 68 10.27 -5.28 7.93
C LEU A 68 10.23 -4.31 9.12
N LYS A 69 9.25 -3.41 9.18
CA LYS A 69 9.07 -2.49 10.33
C LYS A 69 8.71 -3.22 11.63
N ARG A 70 8.08 -4.39 11.53
CA ARG A 70 7.74 -5.26 12.65
C ARG A 70 8.81 -6.31 12.95
N GLU A 71 9.95 -6.25 12.25
CA GLU A 71 11.05 -7.21 12.41
C GLU A 71 10.61 -8.67 12.27
N MET A 72 9.63 -8.92 11.39
CA MET A 72 9.12 -10.26 11.12
C MET A 72 10.16 -11.07 10.32
N SER A 73 10.22 -12.38 10.57
CA SER A 73 11.08 -13.30 9.80
C SER A 73 10.39 -13.86 8.55
N ALA A 74 9.05 -13.91 8.56
CA ALA A 74 8.22 -14.43 7.47
C ALA A 74 6.93 -13.63 7.36
N ILE A 75 6.38 -13.54 6.16
CA ILE A 75 5.06 -12.96 5.91
C ILE A 75 4.03 -14.02 6.26
N ASN A 76 3.05 -13.63 7.08
CA ASN A 76 1.90 -14.46 7.41
C ASN A 76 0.61 -13.80 6.89
N GLN A 77 -0.50 -14.51 7.01
CA GLN A 77 -1.81 -14.00 6.60
C GLN A 77 -2.16 -12.65 7.26
N GLU A 78 -1.79 -12.40 8.51
CA GLU A 78 -2.15 -11.15 9.21
C GLU A 78 -1.52 -9.91 8.54
N VAL A 79 -0.20 -9.93 8.34
CA VAL A 79 0.52 -8.80 7.72
C VAL A 79 0.15 -8.65 6.24
N LEU A 80 -0.15 -9.77 5.57
CA LEU A 80 -0.61 -9.76 4.18
C LEU A 80 -1.95 -9.03 4.05
N ILE A 81 -2.92 -9.34 4.90
CA ILE A 81 -4.25 -8.72 4.86
C ILE A 81 -4.19 -7.25 5.27
N GLU A 82 -3.40 -6.92 6.29
CA GLU A 82 -3.15 -5.52 6.67
C GLU A 82 -2.53 -4.72 5.53
N GLY A 83 -1.47 -5.22 4.91
CA GLY A 83 -0.81 -4.55 3.78
C GLY A 83 -1.72 -4.43 2.56
N TYR A 84 -2.56 -5.44 2.30
CA TYR A 84 -3.58 -5.41 1.25
C TYR A 84 -4.60 -4.28 1.49
N ILE A 85 -5.08 -4.09 2.71
CA ILE A 85 -6.02 -3.02 3.07
C ILE A 85 -5.34 -1.64 2.92
N LEU A 86 -4.13 -1.49 3.47
CA LEU A 86 -3.41 -0.22 3.49
C LEU A 86 -2.88 0.21 2.13
N ALA A 87 -2.59 -0.73 1.23
CA ALA A 87 -2.19 -0.43 -0.14
C ALA A 87 -3.38 -0.07 -1.05
N THR A 88 -4.60 -0.48 -0.67
CA THR A 88 -5.80 -0.33 -1.48
C THR A 88 -6.46 1.03 -1.24
N PRO A 89 -6.77 1.80 -2.31
CA PRO A 89 -7.55 3.03 -2.24
C PRO A 89 -8.87 2.86 -1.50
N LYS A 90 -9.29 3.84 -0.69
CA LYS A 90 -10.53 3.75 0.12
C LYS A 90 -11.76 3.46 -0.75
N ARG A 91 -11.83 4.07 -1.94
CA ARG A 91 -12.93 3.87 -2.91
C ARG A 91 -13.07 2.41 -3.37
N ASP A 92 -11.98 1.64 -3.30
CA ASP A 92 -11.90 0.27 -3.79
C ASP A 92 -12.10 -0.75 -2.65
N HIS A 93 -12.23 -0.30 -1.39
CA HIS A 93 -12.43 -1.17 -0.22
C HIS A 93 -13.69 -2.02 -0.27
N LYS A 94 -14.73 -1.61 -1.01
CA LYS A 94 -15.92 -2.44 -1.22
C LYS A 94 -15.60 -3.76 -1.94
N PHE A 95 -14.68 -3.72 -2.92
CA PHE A 95 -14.25 -4.90 -3.66
C PHE A 95 -13.34 -5.78 -2.81
N LEU A 96 -12.43 -5.15 -2.07
CA LEU A 96 -11.57 -5.79 -1.10
C LEU A 96 -12.39 -6.60 -0.08
N ARG A 97 -13.36 -5.96 0.59
CA ARG A 97 -14.22 -6.63 1.59
C ARG A 97 -15.00 -7.79 1.00
N LYS A 98 -15.52 -7.63 -0.22
CA LYS A 98 -16.19 -8.72 -0.94
C LYS A 98 -15.24 -9.89 -1.13
N LYS A 99 -14.01 -9.64 -1.59
CA LYS A 99 -13.02 -10.69 -1.84
C LYS A 99 -12.56 -11.40 -0.56
N LEU A 100 -12.32 -10.65 0.52
CA LEU A 100 -12.01 -11.24 1.83
C LEU A 100 -13.14 -12.13 2.36
N LYS A 101 -14.39 -11.70 2.18
CA LYS A 101 -15.56 -12.51 2.54
C LYS A 101 -15.64 -13.80 1.72
N GLU A 102 -15.39 -13.74 0.42
CA GLU A 102 -15.34 -14.93 -0.45
C GLU A 102 -14.27 -15.94 -0.01
N LYS A 103 -13.15 -15.45 0.56
CA LYS A 103 -12.08 -16.26 1.14
C LYS A 103 -12.35 -16.71 2.59
N ASN A 104 -13.52 -16.40 3.16
CA ASN A 104 -13.87 -16.64 4.57
C ASN A 104 -12.90 -15.99 5.57
N ILE A 105 -12.27 -14.88 5.18
CA ILE A 105 -11.36 -14.12 6.05
C ILE A 105 -12.17 -13.09 6.84
N GLN A 106 -12.15 -13.20 8.17
CA GLN A 106 -12.84 -12.28 9.06
C GLN A 106 -12.14 -10.92 9.05
N VAL A 107 -12.90 -9.87 8.70
CA VAL A 107 -12.37 -8.50 8.59
C VAL A 107 -12.40 -7.73 9.91
N THR A 108 -13.11 -8.24 10.92
CA THR A 108 -13.29 -7.59 12.23
C THR A 108 -11.99 -7.11 12.88
N PRO A 109 -10.88 -7.88 12.88
CA PRO A 109 -9.62 -7.41 13.46
C PRO A 109 -9.05 -6.18 12.74
N TYR A 110 -9.38 -6.00 11.46
CA TYR A 110 -8.83 -4.99 10.58
C TYR A 110 -9.74 -3.77 10.41
N GLU A 111 -10.90 -3.73 11.05
CA GLU A 111 -11.92 -2.69 10.84
C GLU A 111 -11.36 -1.27 11.07
N HIS A 112 -10.47 -1.14 12.05
CA HIS A 112 -9.75 0.10 12.34
C HIS A 112 -8.94 0.63 11.15
N LEU A 113 -8.35 -0.24 10.33
CA LEU A 113 -7.58 0.15 9.14
C LEU A 113 -8.47 0.77 8.07
N PHE A 114 -9.69 0.26 7.89
CA PHE A 114 -10.67 0.81 6.94
C PHE A 114 -11.17 2.19 7.36
N ILE A 115 -11.32 2.42 8.67
CA ILE A 115 -11.72 3.72 9.21
C ILE A 115 -10.60 4.75 9.03
N MET A 116 -9.36 4.36 9.31
CA MET A 116 -8.19 5.23 9.19
C MET A 116 -7.77 5.53 7.75
N ALA A 117 -8.21 4.73 6.78
CA ALA A 117 -7.92 4.98 5.37
C ALA A 117 -8.47 6.35 4.94
N LYS A 118 -7.56 7.28 4.67
CA LYS A 118 -7.89 8.60 4.12
C LYS A 118 -8.44 8.44 2.71
N GLU A 119 -9.35 9.32 2.32
CA GLU A 119 -9.78 9.41 0.92
C GLU A 119 -8.57 9.78 0.04
N ASP A 120 -8.32 9.00 -1.01
CA ASP A 120 -7.22 9.21 -1.97
C ASP A 120 -7.31 10.56 -2.74
N TYR A 121 -8.31 11.39 -2.42
CA TYR A 121 -8.62 12.66 -3.07
C TYR A 121 -8.39 13.89 -2.18
N THR A 122 -7.48 13.81 -1.20
CA THR A 122 -6.84 15.02 -0.67
C THR A 122 -5.45 15.13 -1.28
N PRO A 123 -5.29 15.90 -2.36
CA PRO A 123 -3.98 16.35 -2.74
C PRO A 123 -3.40 17.14 -1.56
N ASP A 124 -2.34 16.62 -0.97
CA ASP A 124 -1.57 17.24 0.11
C ASP A 124 -0.89 18.57 -0.33
N TRP A 125 -1.27 19.15 -1.47
CA TRP A 125 -0.74 20.42 -1.97
C TRP A 125 -1.22 21.59 -1.12
N GLU A 126 -2.43 21.57 -0.56
CA GLU A 126 -2.93 22.65 0.32
C GLU A 126 -2.07 22.73 1.58
N LYS A 127 -1.86 21.59 2.24
CA LYS A 127 -1.01 21.50 3.42
C LYS A 127 0.44 21.88 3.13
N ARG A 128 1.00 21.41 2.01
CA ARG A 128 2.36 21.78 1.58
C ARG A 128 2.51 23.25 1.21
N MET A 129 1.46 23.88 0.66
CA MET A 129 1.43 25.31 0.38
C MET A 129 1.35 26.12 1.67
N GLU A 130 0.53 25.71 2.64
CA GLU A 130 0.45 26.34 3.97
C GLU A 130 1.78 26.24 4.72
N ASP A 131 2.41 25.06 4.73
CA ASP A 131 3.71 24.84 5.38
C ASP A 131 4.83 25.65 4.71
N ASN A 132 4.80 25.79 3.37
CA ASN A 132 5.75 26.63 2.64
C ASN A 132 5.50 28.13 2.84
N ASN A 133 4.25 28.56 2.99
CA ASN A 133 3.92 29.96 3.28
C ASN A 133 4.31 30.35 4.71
N LYS A 134 4.12 29.46 5.69
CA LYS A 134 4.60 29.67 7.07
C LYS A 134 6.12 29.82 7.15
N LYS A 135 6.87 28.96 6.46
CA LYS A 135 8.34 29.08 6.40
C LYS A 135 8.84 30.39 5.77
N LYS A 136 8.08 30.96 4.84
CA LYS A 136 8.40 32.25 4.21
C LYS A 136 8.03 33.48 5.05
N SER A 137 7.12 33.36 6.02
CA SER A 137 6.77 34.45 6.93
C SER A 137 7.69 34.56 8.15
N GLU A 138 8.58 33.58 8.34
CA GLU A 138 9.52 33.50 9.47
C GLU A 138 10.95 33.93 9.09
N HIS A 139 11.17 34.41 7.86
CA HIS A 139 12.41 35.02 7.37
C HIS A 139 12.09 36.40 6.78
#